data_AF-A0AAV1KF91-F1
#
_entry.id   AF-A0AAV1KF91-F1
#
_cell.length_a   1.000
_cell.length_b   1.000
_cell.length_c   1.000
_cell.angle_alpha   90.00
_cell.angle_beta   90.00
_cell.angle_gamma   90.00
#
_symmetry.space_group_name_H-M   'P 1'
#
loop_
_entity.id
_entity.type
_entity.pdbx_description
1 polymer ?
#
loop_
_entity_poly.entity_id
_entity_poly.type
_entity_poly.pdbx_seq_one_letter_code
_entity_poly.pdbx_strand_id
1 'polypeptide(L)'
;MTDDSTAERNALRTIFPNARLILCAFHVCQAFWRWLCVTDHKVDIMKRQSIMMRFRNILFVTDPEEAVKLYEGLTMDEYIKTMPDLLNHLSNLLEQRLEWCISSGRVDLLTRGNNTNNITEASIRILKDVILQRCKAFNACALVDFITSIFENYFQRRIISYANTRKTKDSIYAMFMKTARNIKNISKVNDNEYSVESETNSNTFYTVRDDLAVCDCDAEKCGRFCKHLCTIEQKSGVIFPNSPRLSIHDRILLARIAMGIR
;
A
#
# COMPACT_ATOMS: atom_id res chain seq x y z
N MET A 1 1.46 -3.66 10.23
CA MET A 1 0.82 -4.48 9.19
C MET A 1 1.57 -5.80 9.14
N THR A 2 0.86 -6.92 9.18
CA THR A 2 1.47 -8.26 9.28
C THR A 2 0.87 -9.21 8.27
N ASP A 3 1.47 -10.38 8.17
CA ASP A 3 0.84 -11.55 7.57
C ASP A 3 -0.21 -12.11 8.54
N ASP A 4 -1.01 -13.07 8.06
CA ASP A 4 -1.97 -13.79 8.90
C ASP A 4 -1.27 -14.93 9.65
N SER A 5 -0.34 -14.55 10.52
CA SER A 5 0.45 -15.46 11.37
C SER A 5 0.04 -15.28 12.82
N THR A 6 -0.61 -16.30 13.39
CA THR A 6 -1.05 -16.26 14.80
C THR A 6 0.13 -16.02 15.75
N ALA A 7 1.27 -16.67 15.52
CA ALA A 7 2.45 -16.52 16.37
C ALA A 7 3.02 -15.09 16.32
N GLU A 8 3.19 -14.53 15.12
CA GLU A 8 3.68 -13.15 14.93
C GLU A 8 2.73 -12.13 15.58
N ARG A 9 1.43 -12.27 15.31
CA ARG A 9 0.41 -11.35 15.80
C ARG A 9 0.28 -11.40 17.33
N ASN A 10 0.36 -12.60 17.92
CA ASN A 10 0.34 -12.75 19.37
C ASN A 10 1.57 -12.12 20.02
N ALA A 11 2.77 -12.36 19.48
CA ALA A 11 4.00 -11.75 19.98
C ALA A 11 3.92 -10.20 19.92
N LEU A 12 3.42 -9.65 18.82
CA LEU A 12 3.25 -8.21 18.67
C LEU A 12 2.21 -7.64 19.64
N ARG A 13 1.08 -8.32 19.87
CA ARG A 13 0.08 -7.89 20.88
C ARG A 13 0.66 -7.90 22.29
N THR A 14 1.51 -8.87 22.61
CA THR A 14 2.16 -8.95 23.93
C THR A 14 3.16 -7.81 24.14
N ILE A 15 4.00 -7.53 23.16
CA ILE A 15 5.07 -6.51 23.30
C ILE A 15 4.55 -5.09 23.05
N PHE A 16 3.58 -4.93 22.14
CA PHE A 16 3.01 -3.65 21.74
C PHE A 16 1.48 -3.67 21.88
N PRO A 17 0.95 -3.72 23.12
CA PRO A 17 -0.50 -3.90 23.36
C PRO A 17 -1.34 -2.74 22.82
N ASN A 18 -0.77 -1.54 22.73
CA ASN A 18 -1.45 -0.36 22.19
C ASN A 18 -1.34 -0.24 20.66
N ALA A 19 -0.59 -1.11 19.99
CA ALA A 19 -0.45 -1.06 18.54
C ALA A 19 -1.66 -1.70 17.84
N ARG A 20 -2.24 -0.97 16.88
CA ARG A 20 -3.30 -1.53 16.03
C ARG A 20 -2.69 -2.47 14.99
N LEU A 21 -3.02 -3.75 15.09
CA LEU A 21 -2.56 -4.76 14.13
C LEU A 21 -3.52 -4.91 12.96
N ILE A 22 -3.09 -4.42 11.80
CA ILE A 22 -3.76 -4.61 10.51
C ILE A 22 -3.11 -5.73 9.70
N LEU A 23 -3.90 -6.43 8.89
CA LEU A 23 -3.47 -7.47 7.98
C LEU A 23 -3.02 -6.90 6.64
N CYS A 24 -2.04 -7.54 6.01
CA CYS A 24 -1.63 -7.23 4.64
C CYS A 24 -2.74 -7.62 3.65
N ALA A 25 -3.18 -6.67 2.81
CA ALA A 25 -4.24 -6.92 1.83
C ALA A 25 -3.90 -8.06 0.85
N PHE A 26 -2.61 -8.19 0.49
CA PHE A 26 -2.13 -9.27 -0.38
C PHE A 26 -2.31 -10.63 0.29
N HIS A 27 -1.95 -10.76 1.57
CA HIS A 27 -2.06 -12.02 2.29
C HIS A 27 -3.50 -12.42 2.57
N VAL A 28 -4.38 -11.46 2.83
CA VAL A 28 -5.83 -11.70 2.93
C VAL A 28 -6.38 -12.23 1.61
N CYS A 29 -6.04 -11.57 0.49
CA CYS A 29 -6.44 -12.03 -0.84
C CYS A 29 -5.86 -13.42 -1.17
N GLN A 30 -4.61 -13.67 -0.81
CA GLN A 30 -3.94 -14.93 -1.06
C GLN A 30 -4.55 -16.07 -0.24
N ALA A 31 -4.87 -15.84 1.03
CA ALA A 31 -5.55 -16.80 1.90
C ALA A 31 -6.94 -17.15 1.34
N PHE A 32 -7.73 -16.15 0.98
CA PHE A 32 -9.04 -16.36 0.38
C PHE A 32 -8.95 -17.10 -0.97
N TRP A 33 -7.98 -16.74 -1.82
CA TRP A 33 -7.74 -17.45 -3.08
C TRP A 33 -7.37 -18.91 -2.87
N ARG A 34 -6.47 -19.21 -1.91
CA ARG A 34 -6.13 -20.59 -1.54
C ARG A 34 -7.38 -21.34 -1.09
N TRP A 35 -8.18 -20.74 -0.23
CA TRP A 35 -9.44 -21.33 0.24
C TRP A 35 -10.37 -21.67 -0.93
N LEU A 36 -10.58 -20.74 -1.89
CA LEU A 36 -11.39 -20.97 -3.08
C LEU A 36 -10.85 -22.10 -3.98
N CYS A 37 -9.55 -22.37 -3.94
CA CYS A 37 -8.90 -23.37 -4.78
C CYS A 37 -8.84 -24.78 -4.17
N VAL A 38 -9.12 -24.93 -2.88
CA VAL A 38 -9.19 -26.24 -2.21
C VAL A 38 -10.33 -27.05 -2.82
N THR A 39 -10.03 -28.29 -3.23
CA THR A 39 -10.98 -29.19 -3.89
C THR A 39 -12.19 -29.52 -3.03
N ASP A 40 -11.98 -29.64 -1.72
CA ASP A 40 -13.00 -30.08 -0.76
C ASP A 40 -14.13 -29.07 -0.61
N HIS A 41 -13.86 -27.78 -0.87
CA HIS A 41 -14.86 -26.72 -0.85
C HIS A 41 -15.72 -26.68 -2.12
N LYS A 42 -15.39 -27.47 -3.15
CA LYS A 42 -16.19 -27.68 -4.38
C LYS A 42 -16.57 -26.39 -5.12
N VAL A 43 -15.77 -25.33 -5.00
CA VAL A 43 -15.97 -24.09 -5.76
C VAL A 43 -15.58 -24.34 -7.23
N ASP A 44 -16.51 -24.06 -8.14
CA ASP A 44 -16.32 -24.16 -9.58
C ASP A 44 -15.15 -23.27 -10.00
N ILE A 45 -14.19 -23.88 -10.70
CA ILE A 45 -12.98 -23.24 -11.21
C ILE A 45 -13.29 -21.99 -12.04
N MET A 46 -14.39 -22.01 -12.81
CA MET A 46 -14.82 -20.90 -13.66
C MET A 46 -15.38 -19.72 -12.85
N LYS A 47 -15.85 -19.98 -11.62
CA LYS A 47 -16.44 -18.96 -10.74
C LYS A 47 -15.40 -18.32 -9.81
N ARG A 48 -14.32 -19.02 -9.45
CA ARG A 48 -13.30 -18.57 -8.48
C ARG A 48 -12.79 -17.15 -8.75
N GLN A 49 -12.45 -16.84 -10.01
CA GLN A 49 -11.91 -15.53 -10.36
C GLN A 49 -12.92 -14.39 -10.15
N SER A 50 -14.19 -14.61 -10.51
CA SER A 50 -15.26 -13.63 -10.31
C SER A 50 -15.50 -13.37 -8.82
N ILE A 51 -15.57 -14.43 -8.02
CA ILE A 51 -15.73 -14.35 -6.55
C ILE A 51 -14.56 -13.58 -5.94
N MET A 52 -13.32 -13.92 -6.33
CA MET A 52 -12.11 -13.26 -5.86
C MET A 52 -12.09 -11.76 -6.21
N MET A 53 -12.51 -11.40 -7.42
CA MET A 53 -12.56 -9.99 -7.83
C MET A 53 -13.58 -9.18 -7.00
N ARG A 54 -14.75 -9.76 -6.75
CA ARG A 54 -15.79 -9.13 -5.92
C ARG A 54 -15.32 -8.96 -4.48
N PHE A 55 -14.70 -9.99 -3.90
CA PHE A 55 -14.09 -9.90 -2.57
C PHE A 55 -12.99 -8.83 -2.52
N ARG A 56 -12.14 -8.75 -3.55
CA ARG A 56 -11.11 -7.72 -3.65
C ARG A 56 -11.71 -6.31 -3.70
N ASN A 57 -12.85 -6.12 -4.37
CA ASN A 57 -13.55 -4.84 -4.37
C ASN A 57 -14.02 -4.46 -2.95
N ILE A 58 -14.59 -5.41 -2.20
CA ILE A 58 -14.95 -5.19 -0.79
C ILE A 58 -13.72 -4.79 0.04
N LEU A 59 -12.57 -5.42 -0.20
CA LEU A 59 -11.34 -5.11 0.55
C LEU A 59 -10.82 -3.70 0.31
N PHE A 60 -10.85 -3.24 -0.95
CA PHE A 60 -10.23 -1.98 -1.36
C PHE A 60 -11.19 -0.79 -1.41
N VAL A 61 -12.49 -1.02 -1.26
CA VAL A 61 -13.46 0.08 -1.21
C VAL A 61 -13.15 0.99 -0.01
N THR A 62 -13.31 2.28 -0.25
CA THR A 62 -12.97 3.34 0.71
C THR A 62 -14.21 3.84 1.44
N ASP A 63 -15.38 3.64 0.86
CA ASP A 63 -16.67 3.99 1.44
C ASP A 63 -17.25 2.82 2.27
N PRO A 64 -17.62 3.04 3.55
CA PRO A 64 -18.18 1.99 4.40
C PRO A 64 -19.54 1.46 3.93
N GLU A 65 -20.42 2.33 3.40
CA GLU A 65 -21.75 1.92 2.96
C GLU A 65 -21.67 1.07 1.69
N GLU A 66 -20.80 1.45 0.76
CA GLU A 66 -20.52 0.69 -0.45
C GLU A 66 -19.89 -0.68 -0.12
N ALA A 67 -19.07 -0.76 0.94
CA ALA A 67 -18.53 -2.04 1.40
C ALA A 67 -19.64 -3.01 1.84
N VAL A 68 -20.64 -2.50 2.55
CA VAL A 68 -21.82 -3.29 2.97
C VAL A 68 -22.59 -3.75 1.74
N LYS A 69 -22.90 -2.85 0.80
CA LYS A 69 -23.62 -3.19 -0.44
C LYS A 69 -22.88 -4.24 -1.27
N LEU A 70 -21.56 -4.12 -1.43
CA LEU A 70 -20.75 -5.08 -2.18
C LEU A 70 -20.73 -6.46 -1.49
N TYR A 71 -20.68 -6.50 -0.16
CA TYR A 71 -20.73 -7.74 0.61
C TYR A 71 -22.11 -8.41 0.53
N GLU A 72 -23.18 -7.64 0.69
CA GLU A 72 -24.56 -8.12 0.53
C GLU A 72 -24.77 -8.64 -0.89
N GLY A 73 -24.32 -7.90 -1.91
CA GLY A 73 -24.38 -8.34 -3.30
C GLY A 73 -23.62 -9.65 -3.52
N LEU A 74 -22.44 -9.82 -2.91
CA LEU A 74 -21.65 -11.06 -2.98
C LEU A 74 -22.39 -12.23 -2.35
N THR A 75 -22.92 -12.07 -1.14
CA THR A 75 -23.61 -13.14 -0.42
C THR A 75 -25.01 -13.44 -0.96
N MET A 76 -25.63 -12.50 -1.68
CA MET A 76 -26.95 -12.68 -2.29
C MET A 76 -26.94 -13.37 -3.66
N ASP A 77 -25.76 -13.55 -4.24
CA ASP A 77 -25.54 -14.23 -5.53
C ASP A 77 -26.09 -15.67 -5.51
N GLU A 78 -26.84 -16.03 -6.55
CA GLU A 78 -27.52 -17.33 -6.62
C GLU A 78 -26.56 -18.51 -6.52
N TYR A 79 -25.38 -18.42 -7.14
CA TYR A 79 -24.38 -19.48 -7.07
C TYR A 79 -23.80 -19.58 -5.67
N ILE A 80 -23.41 -18.45 -5.08
CA ILE A 80 -22.80 -18.41 -3.75
C ILE A 80 -23.78 -18.88 -2.67
N LYS A 81 -25.07 -18.58 -2.81
CA LYS A 81 -26.13 -19.09 -1.91
C LYS A 81 -26.18 -20.61 -1.84
N THR A 82 -25.80 -21.32 -2.91
CA THR A 82 -25.74 -22.78 -2.92
C THR A 82 -24.52 -23.34 -2.18
N MET A 83 -23.62 -22.49 -1.67
CA MET A 83 -22.35 -22.86 -1.04
C MET A 83 -22.26 -22.41 0.43
N PRO A 84 -22.80 -23.19 1.37
CA PRO A 84 -22.80 -22.85 2.81
C PRO A 84 -21.39 -22.59 3.37
N ASP A 85 -20.40 -23.40 2.99
CA ASP A 85 -19.04 -23.26 3.49
C ASP A 85 -18.39 -21.94 3.06
N LEU A 86 -18.69 -21.47 1.84
CA LEU A 86 -18.21 -20.17 1.35
C LEU A 86 -18.89 -19.02 2.08
N LEU A 87 -20.21 -19.11 2.31
CA LEU A 87 -20.94 -18.10 3.09
C LEU A 87 -20.40 -18.02 4.53
N ASN A 88 -20.16 -19.17 5.17
CA ASN A 88 -19.58 -19.23 6.50
C ASN A 88 -18.16 -18.63 6.53
N HIS A 89 -17.34 -18.96 5.53
CA HIS A 89 -16.00 -18.40 5.42
C HIS A 89 -16.02 -16.87 5.21
N LEU A 90 -16.89 -16.36 4.34
CA LEU A 90 -17.09 -14.92 4.14
C LEU A 90 -17.58 -14.21 5.41
N SER A 91 -18.49 -14.83 6.16
CA SER A 91 -18.95 -14.31 7.46
C SER A 91 -17.81 -14.17 8.45
N ASN A 92 -16.98 -15.22 8.61
CA ASN A 92 -15.82 -15.18 9.49
C ASN A 92 -14.81 -14.11 9.07
N LEU A 93 -14.60 -13.91 7.77
CA LEU A 93 -13.76 -12.82 7.27
C LEU A 93 -14.37 -11.45 7.61
N LEU A 94 -15.68 -11.27 7.48
CA LEU A 94 -16.37 -10.01 7.78
C LEU A 94 -16.31 -9.65 9.28
N GLU A 95 -16.33 -10.62 10.18
CA GLU A 95 -16.12 -10.40 11.61
C GLU A 95 -14.76 -9.73 11.89
N GLN A 96 -13.74 -10.08 11.11
CA GLN A 96 -12.38 -9.54 11.22
C GLN A 96 -12.13 -8.31 10.32
N ARG A 97 -13.17 -7.70 9.73
CA ARG A 97 -13.04 -6.60 8.74
C ARG A 97 -12.24 -5.40 9.23
N LEU A 98 -12.24 -5.12 10.54
CA LEU A 98 -11.45 -4.03 11.12
C LEU A 98 -9.94 -4.22 10.97
N GLU A 99 -9.48 -5.45 10.71
CA GLU A 99 -8.07 -5.75 10.52
C GLU A 99 -7.63 -5.64 9.05
N TRP A 100 -8.52 -5.88 8.09
CA TRP A 100 -8.15 -6.00 6.68
C TRP A 100 -8.82 -5.00 5.74
N CYS A 101 -10.09 -4.66 5.96
CA CYS A 101 -10.87 -3.81 5.06
C CYS A 101 -10.45 -2.34 5.18
N ILE A 102 -10.27 -1.66 4.04
CA ILE A 102 -9.85 -0.25 4.02
C ILE A 102 -10.92 0.65 4.65
N SER A 103 -12.16 0.56 4.19
CA SER A 103 -13.26 1.43 4.63
C SER A 103 -13.68 1.24 6.09
N SER A 104 -13.39 0.09 6.70
CA SER A 104 -13.75 -0.17 8.11
C SER A 104 -12.56 -0.05 9.06
N GLY A 105 -11.40 -0.56 8.64
CA GLY A 105 -10.28 -0.84 9.52
C GLY A 105 -9.10 0.12 9.41
N ARG A 106 -9.12 1.06 8.45
CA ARG A 106 -7.94 1.89 8.14
C ARG A 106 -8.24 3.37 7.94
N VAL A 107 -9.49 3.79 8.10
CA VAL A 107 -9.95 5.17 7.80
C VAL A 107 -9.14 6.22 8.58
N ASP A 108 -8.84 5.93 9.83
CA ASP A 108 -8.09 6.78 10.76
C ASP A 108 -6.56 6.52 10.74
N LEU A 109 -6.09 5.58 9.92
CA LEU A 109 -4.68 5.22 9.85
C LEU A 109 -3.99 5.89 8.67
N LEU A 110 -2.87 6.58 8.93
CA LEU A 110 -2.00 7.16 7.89
C LEU A 110 -1.13 6.08 7.22
N THR A 111 -1.76 5.15 6.50
CA THR A 111 -1.05 4.10 5.75
C THR A 111 -0.28 4.64 4.55
N ARG A 112 -0.55 5.89 4.13
CA ARG A 112 0.03 6.57 2.95
C ARG A 112 -0.06 5.74 1.67
N GLY A 113 -1.16 4.98 1.55
CA GLY A 113 -1.40 4.08 0.42
C GLY A 113 -0.72 2.71 0.50
N ASN A 114 0.03 2.43 1.57
CA ASN A 114 0.65 1.13 1.79
C ASN A 114 -0.36 0.20 2.44
N ASN A 115 -1.09 -0.55 1.60
CA ASN A 115 -2.06 -1.55 2.05
C ASN A 115 -1.51 -2.98 2.04
N THR A 116 -0.29 -3.17 1.52
CA THR A 116 0.42 -4.44 1.44
C THR A 116 1.81 -4.32 2.07
N ASN A 117 2.43 -5.45 2.38
CA ASN A 117 3.80 -5.56 2.88
C ASN A 117 4.85 -5.60 1.74
N ASN A 118 4.53 -5.03 0.56
CA ASN A 118 5.36 -5.12 -0.65
C ASN A 118 6.79 -4.61 -0.47
N ILE A 119 7.02 -3.59 0.36
CA ILE A 119 8.35 -3.07 0.68
C ILE A 119 9.18 -4.12 1.43
N THR A 120 8.56 -4.82 2.39
CA THR A 120 9.18 -5.91 3.13
C THR A 120 9.50 -7.08 2.20
N GLU A 121 8.54 -7.51 1.39
CA GLU A 121 8.73 -8.60 0.42
C GLU A 121 9.82 -8.28 -0.62
N ALA A 122 9.87 -7.02 -1.10
CA ALA A 122 10.92 -6.58 -2.02
C ALA A 122 12.31 -6.65 -1.36
N SER A 123 12.41 -6.26 -0.08
CA SER A 123 13.66 -6.32 0.69
C SER A 123 14.09 -7.77 0.93
N ILE A 124 13.16 -8.65 1.33
CA ILE A 124 13.43 -10.08 1.53
C ILE A 124 13.84 -10.76 0.22
N ARG A 125 13.25 -10.37 -0.90
CA ARG A 125 13.64 -10.87 -2.22
C ARG A 125 15.05 -10.45 -2.61
N ILE A 126 15.48 -9.23 -2.29
CA ILE A 126 16.88 -8.82 -2.48
C ILE A 126 17.80 -9.74 -1.69
N LEU A 127 17.49 -9.97 -0.41
CA LEU A 127 18.27 -10.86 0.43
C LEU A 127 18.34 -12.29 -0.17
N LYS A 128 17.20 -12.88 -0.51
CA LYS A 128 17.12 -14.24 -1.04
C LYS A 128 17.78 -14.38 -2.41
N ASP A 129 17.45 -13.50 -3.36
CA ASP A 129 17.79 -13.69 -4.77
C ASP A 129 19.14 -13.06 -5.14
N VAL A 130 19.53 -11.95 -4.49
CA VAL A 130 20.76 -11.22 -4.86
C VAL A 130 21.90 -11.55 -3.92
N ILE A 131 21.66 -11.50 -2.61
CA ILE A 131 22.72 -11.69 -1.62
C ILE A 131 23.01 -13.17 -1.44
N LEU A 132 21.97 -13.95 -1.16
CA LEU A 132 22.09 -15.39 -0.92
C LEU A 132 22.03 -16.21 -2.20
N GLN A 133 21.67 -15.60 -3.35
CA GLN A 133 21.55 -16.27 -4.65
C GLN A 133 20.70 -17.55 -4.62
N ARG A 134 19.71 -17.59 -3.74
CA ARG A 134 18.88 -18.78 -3.42
C ARG A 134 19.66 -20.00 -2.94
N CYS A 135 20.92 -19.85 -2.56
CA CYS A 135 21.69 -20.90 -1.91
C CYS A 135 21.16 -21.11 -0.49
N LYS A 136 21.03 -22.37 -0.06
CA LYS A 136 20.93 -22.69 1.36
C LYS A 136 22.26 -22.27 1.98
N ALA A 137 22.26 -21.29 2.88
CA ALA A 137 23.48 -20.83 3.53
C ALA A 137 24.24 -22.02 4.13
N PHE A 138 25.56 -22.07 3.94
CA PHE A 138 26.38 -23.23 4.30
C PHE A 138 26.48 -23.41 5.83
N ASN A 139 26.47 -22.32 6.62
CA ASN A 139 26.38 -22.32 8.08
C ASN A 139 26.06 -20.90 8.63
N ALA A 140 25.84 -20.77 9.94
CA ALA A 140 25.49 -19.51 10.59
C ALA A 140 26.59 -18.43 10.47
N CYS A 141 27.86 -18.80 10.55
CA CYS A 141 28.98 -17.86 10.40
C CYS A 141 29.03 -17.26 9.00
N ALA A 142 28.84 -18.08 7.96
CA ALA A 142 28.74 -17.61 6.58
C ALA A 142 27.56 -16.65 6.42
N LEU A 143 26.41 -16.93 7.05
CA LEU A 143 25.26 -16.02 7.00
C LEU A 143 25.58 -14.65 7.62
N VAL A 144 26.29 -14.61 8.74
CA VAL A 144 26.75 -13.35 9.35
C VAL A 144 27.62 -12.57 8.35
N ASP A 145 28.61 -13.22 7.74
CA ASP A 145 29.46 -12.57 6.73
C ASP A 145 28.67 -12.06 5.51
N PHE A 146 27.71 -12.85 4.99
CA PHE A 146 26.83 -12.38 3.91
C PHE A 146 26.06 -11.11 4.29
N ILE A 147 25.60 -11.02 5.54
CA ILE A 147 24.83 -9.86 6.02
C ILE A 147 25.74 -8.66 6.26
N THR A 148 26.87 -8.82 6.95
CA THR A 148 27.75 -7.70 7.30
C THR A 148 28.57 -7.21 6.12
N SER A 149 28.94 -8.12 5.21
CA SER A 149 29.84 -7.78 4.09
C SER A 149 29.03 -7.52 2.83
N ILE A 150 28.27 -8.52 2.34
CA ILE A 150 27.68 -8.46 1.00
C ILE A 150 26.38 -7.62 0.98
N PHE A 151 25.50 -7.82 1.96
CA PHE A 151 24.24 -7.09 2.06
C PHE A 151 24.47 -5.60 2.36
N GLU A 152 25.35 -5.28 3.31
CA GLU A 152 25.70 -3.88 3.61
C GLU A 152 26.29 -3.16 2.40
N ASN A 153 27.31 -3.74 1.74
CA ASN A 153 27.91 -3.17 0.53
C ASN A 153 26.88 -3.00 -0.60
N TYR A 154 25.95 -3.94 -0.75
CA TYR A 154 24.90 -3.85 -1.76
C TYR A 154 24.00 -2.62 -1.52
N PHE A 155 23.52 -2.43 -0.30
CA PHE A 155 22.66 -1.30 0.04
C PHE A 155 23.41 0.03 -0.02
N GLN A 156 24.65 0.08 0.46
CA GLN A 156 25.51 1.25 0.33
C GLN A 156 25.63 1.69 -1.14
N ARG A 157 26.01 0.77 -2.05
CA ARG A 157 26.14 1.07 -3.49
C ARG A 157 24.81 1.52 -4.10
N ARG A 158 23.70 0.90 -3.70
CA ARG A 158 22.35 1.25 -4.17
C ARG A 158 21.95 2.66 -3.74
N ILE A 159 22.13 2.99 -2.46
CA ILE A 159 21.78 4.31 -1.92
C ILE A 159 22.67 5.39 -2.54
N ILE A 160 23.99 5.18 -2.66
CA ILE A 160 24.91 6.12 -3.32
C ILE A 160 24.51 6.32 -4.79
N SER A 161 24.23 5.23 -5.52
CA SER A 161 23.79 5.31 -6.91
C SER A 161 22.50 6.10 -7.08
N TYR A 162 21.58 5.99 -6.11
CA TYR A 162 20.31 6.69 -6.12
C TYR A 162 20.45 8.17 -5.73
N ALA A 163 21.24 8.46 -4.69
CA ALA A 163 21.59 9.82 -4.28
C ALA A 163 22.22 10.61 -5.45
N ASN A 164 23.14 9.97 -6.18
CA ASN A 164 23.83 10.53 -7.35
C ASN A 164 23.03 10.50 -8.66
N THR A 165 21.72 10.20 -8.64
CA THR A 165 20.83 10.17 -9.82
C THR A 165 21.25 9.21 -10.96
N ARG A 166 22.21 8.30 -10.75
CA ARG A 166 22.73 7.39 -11.80
C ARG A 166 21.76 6.28 -12.19
N LYS A 167 20.81 5.94 -11.32
CA LYS A 167 19.79 4.91 -11.55
C LYS A 167 18.42 5.46 -11.19
N THR A 168 17.78 6.16 -12.12
CA THR A 168 16.39 6.54 -11.95
C THR A 168 15.61 6.19 -13.21
N LYS A 169 14.83 5.11 -13.13
CA LYS A 169 13.45 5.17 -13.66
C LYS A 169 12.84 6.48 -13.14
N ASP A 170 12.01 7.14 -13.94
CA ASP A 170 11.29 8.36 -13.54
C ASP A 170 10.94 8.30 -12.04
N SER A 171 11.40 9.29 -11.28
CA SER A 171 11.11 9.33 -9.85
C SER A 171 9.59 9.23 -9.64
N ILE A 172 9.14 8.64 -8.53
CA ILE A 172 7.70 8.54 -8.23
C ILE A 172 7.04 9.92 -8.37
N TYR A 173 7.74 10.97 -7.93
CA TYR A 173 7.31 12.35 -8.13
C TYR A 173 7.14 12.74 -9.61
N ALA A 174 8.08 12.38 -10.49
CA ALA A 174 7.97 12.65 -11.93
C ALA A 174 6.76 11.96 -12.58
N MET A 175 6.29 10.82 -12.04
CA MET A 175 5.04 10.21 -12.48
C MET A 175 3.83 11.08 -12.13
N PHE A 176 3.76 11.58 -10.89
CA PHE A 176 2.69 12.50 -10.47
C PHE A 176 2.72 13.81 -11.27
N MET A 177 3.91 14.33 -11.56
CA MET A 177 4.11 15.51 -12.41
C MET A 177 3.48 15.36 -13.79
N LYS A 178 3.62 14.18 -14.41
CA LYS A 178 3.03 13.91 -15.74
C LYS A 178 1.50 14.01 -15.68
N THR A 179 0.88 13.41 -14.66
CA THR A 179 -0.59 13.46 -14.49
C THR A 179 -1.09 14.83 -14.03
N ALA A 180 -0.30 15.55 -13.22
CA ALA A 180 -0.65 16.88 -12.72
C ALA A 180 -0.76 17.91 -13.84
N ARG A 181 0.06 17.78 -14.90
CA ARG A 181 0.01 18.64 -16.09
C ARG A 181 -1.32 18.58 -16.86
N ASN A 182 -2.07 17.49 -16.71
CA ASN A 182 -3.34 17.31 -17.40
C ASN A 182 -4.49 18.07 -16.70
N ILE A 183 -4.30 18.47 -15.45
CA ILE A 183 -5.28 19.22 -14.67
C ILE A 183 -5.17 20.70 -15.03
N LYS A 184 -6.24 21.26 -15.59
CA LYS A 184 -6.26 22.63 -16.10
C LYS A 184 -6.84 23.61 -15.09
N ASN A 185 -8.04 23.32 -14.60
CA ASN A 185 -8.78 24.25 -13.77
C ASN A 185 -8.44 24.08 -12.28
N ILE A 186 -7.95 25.16 -11.68
CA ILE A 186 -7.66 25.26 -10.26
C ILE A 186 -8.09 26.64 -9.81
N SER A 187 -8.91 26.71 -8.77
CA SER A 187 -9.31 27.95 -8.12
C SER A 187 -8.91 27.90 -6.65
N LYS A 188 -8.36 28.99 -6.14
CA LYS A 188 -8.13 29.17 -4.71
C LYS A 188 -9.46 29.59 -4.08
N VAL A 189 -9.95 28.83 -3.10
CA VAL A 189 -11.24 29.05 -2.43
C VAL A 189 -11.05 29.95 -1.21
N ASN A 190 -10.04 29.65 -0.40
CA ASN A 190 -9.63 30.44 0.77
C ASN A 190 -8.11 30.35 0.95
N ASP A 191 -7.56 30.88 2.04
CA ASP A 191 -6.11 30.93 2.26
C ASP A 191 -5.41 29.58 2.15
N ASN A 192 -6.06 28.49 2.59
CA ASN A 192 -5.49 27.16 2.70
C ASN A 192 -6.18 26.11 1.79
N GLU A 193 -7.19 26.51 1.02
CA GLU A 193 -8.07 25.58 0.31
C GLU A 193 -8.13 25.90 -1.18
N TYR A 194 -8.02 24.84 -1.98
CA TYR A 194 -8.06 24.88 -3.43
C TYR A 194 -9.13 23.92 -3.94
N SER A 195 -9.87 24.35 -4.96
CA SER A 195 -10.71 23.48 -5.76
C SER A 195 -9.96 23.08 -7.03
N VAL A 196 -9.81 21.78 -7.25
CA VAL A 196 -8.99 21.18 -8.31
C VAL A 196 -9.86 20.26 -9.16
N GLU A 197 -9.92 20.51 -10.45
CA GLU A 197 -10.70 19.70 -11.39
C GLU A 197 -10.16 18.26 -11.52
N SER A 198 -11.09 17.30 -11.69
CA SER A 198 -10.76 15.93 -12.05
C SER A 198 -10.25 15.83 -13.48
N GLU A 199 -9.17 15.07 -13.68
CA GLU A 199 -8.63 14.78 -15.02
C GLU A 199 -9.62 14.04 -15.92
N THR A 200 -10.51 13.22 -15.35
CA THR A 200 -11.41 12.33 -16.11
C THR A 200 -12.82 12.87 -16.27
N ASN A 201 -13.26 13.81 -15.41
CA ASN A 201 -14.60 14.35 -15.45
C ASN A 201 -14.58 15.86 -15.13
N SER A 202 -14.86 16.68 -16.15
CA SER A 202 -14.86 18.14 -16.02
C SER A 202 -15.89 18.70 -15.03
N ASN A 203 -16.88 17.90 -14.63
CA ASN A 203 -17.90 18.30 -13.66
C ASN A 203 -17.56 17.88 -12.21
N THR A 204 -16.43 17.21 -12.00
CA THR A 204 -16.00 16.76 -10.67
C THR A 204 -14.81 17.60 -10.22
N PHE A 205 -14.93 18.20 -9.04
CA PHE A 205 -13.88 18.97 -8.39
C PHE A 205 -13.53 18.34 -7.06
N TYR A 206 -12.25 18.40 -6.72
CA TYR A 206 -11.68 17.90 -5.48
C TYR A 206 -11.15 19.06 -4.66
N THR A 207 -11.42 19.02 -3.37
CA THR A 207 -10.91 19.96 -2.38
C THR A 207 -9.51 19.52 -1.97
N VAL A 208 -8.55 20.44 -2.09
CA VAL A 208 -7.18 20.27 -1.59
C VAL A 208 -6.92 21.29 -0.50
N ARG A 209 -6.48 20.80 0.66
CA ARG A 209 -6.08 21.64 1.79
C ARG A 209 -4.57 21.61 1.95
N ASP A 210 -3.93 22.77 1.80
CA ASP A 210 -2.47 22.88 1.79
C ASP A 210 -1.86 22.78 3.20
N ASP A 211 -2.54 23.33 4.20
CA ASP A 211 -2.16 23.34 5.62
C ASP A 211 -2.06 21.93 6.21
N LEU A 212 -2.94 21.04 5.75
CA LEU A 212 -3.00 19.64 6.17
C LEU A 212 -2.35 18.68 5.16
N ALA A 213 -1.98 19.16 3.97
CA ALA A 213 -1.48 18.33 2.86
C ALA A 213 -2.41 17.17 2.49
N VAL A 214 -3.73 17.43 2.47
CA VAL A 214 -4.78 16.43 2.16
C VAL A 214 -5.61 16.83 0.94
N CYS A 215 -6.24 15.83 0.33
CA CYS A 215 -7.15 15.98 -0.79
C CYS A 215 -8.33 15.03 -0.57
N ASP A 216 -9.54 15.43 -0.96
CA ASP A 216 -10.73 14.59 -0.83
C ASP A 216 -10.90 13.54 -1.95
N CYS A 217 -9.96 13.44 -2.89
CA CYS A 217 -10.02 12.47 -3.97
C CYS A 217 -9.80 11.02 -3.47
N ASP A 218 -10.35 10.05 -4.19
CA ASP A 218 -10.22 8.62 -3.84
C ASP A 218 -8.79 8.13 -3.75
N ALA A 219 -7.87 8.78 -4.49
CA ALA A 219 -6.46 8.42 -4.50
C ALA A 219 -5.71 8.88 -3.25
N GLU A 220 -6.18 9.88 -2.50
CA GLU A 220 -5.47 10.41 -1.33
C GLU A 220 -5.75 9.62 -0.05
N LYS A 221 -6.84 8.86 -0.01
CA LYS A 221 -7.32 8.13 1.18
C LYS A 221 -6.16 7.51 2.00
N CYS A 222 -6.21 7.74 3.32
CA CYS A 222 -5.18 7.36 4.28
C CYS A 222 -3.84 8.14 4.16
N GLY A 223 -3.85 9.41 3.68
CA GLY A 223 -2.66 10.26 3.65
C GLY A 223 -1.73 10.03 2.45
N ARG A 224 -2.23 9.39 1.39
CA ARG A 224 -1.48 9.04 0.18
C ARG A 224 -1.29 10.28 -0.69
N PHE A 225 -0.07 10.55 -1.14
CA PHE A 225 0.17 11.62 -2.10
C PHE A 225 -0.55 11.36 -3.43
N CYS A 226 -1.30 12.35 -3.91
CA CYS A 226 -2.11 12.26 -5.12
C CYS A 226 -1.69 13.30 -6.16
N LYS A 227 -2.22 13.17 -7.39
CA LYS A 227 -1.95 14.12 -8.47
C LYS A 227 -2.44 15.54 -8.16
N HIS A 228 -3.56 15.71 -7.44
CA HIS A 228 -4.09 17.04 -7.10
C HIS A 228 -3.17 17.78 -6.12
N LEU A 229 -2.64 17.07 -5.10
CA LEU A 229 -1.59 17.60 -4.22
C LEU A 229 -0.36 18.00 -5.04
N CYS A 230 0.09 17.15 -5.96
CA CYS A 230 1.20 17.49 -6.86
C CYS A 230 0.92 18.76 -7.70
N THR A 231 -0.30 18.93 -8.20
CA THR A 231 -0.67 20.13 -8.97
C THR A 231 -0.61 21.40 -8.12
N ILE A 232 -1.05 21.33 -6.86
CA ILE A 232 -0.93 22.47 -5.94
C ILE A 232 0.54 22.77 -5.63
N GLU A 233 1.38 21.76 -5.34
CA GLU A 233 2.82 22.00 -5.12
C GLU A 233 3.49 22.70 -6.31
N GLN A 234 3.10 22.34 -7.53
CA GLN A 234 3.65 22.95 -8.74
C GLN A 234 3.20 24.40 -8.95
N LYS A 235 2.00 24.76 -8.51
CA LYS A 235 1.49 26.14 -8.65
C LYS A 235 1.86 27.06 -7.49
N SER A 236 1.77 26.56 -6.25
CA SER A 236 2.04 27.37 -5.05
C SER A 236 3.52 27.39 -4.67
N GLY A 237 4.31 26.42 -5.14
CA GLY A 237 5.70 26.24 -4.73
C GLY A 237 5.87 25.62 -3.33
N VAL A 238 4.78 25.38 -2.61
CA VAL A 238 4.78 24.68 -1.32
C VAL A 238 5.13 23.22 -1.55
N ILE A 239 5.98 22.65 -0.69
CA ILE A 239 6.31 21.23 -0.71
C ILE A 239 5.62 20.57 0.48
N PHE A 240 4.76 19.59 0.21
CA PHE A 240 3.99 18.93 1.24
C PHE A 240 4.81 17.87 2.00
N PRO A 241 4.54 17.64 3.29
CA PRO A 241 5.26 16.61 4.08
C PRO A 241 5.08 15.17 3.58
N ASN A 242 3.98 14.89 2.89
CA ASN A 242 3.70 13.58 2.27
C ASN A 242 4.22 13.49 0.82
N SER A 243 4.89 14.53 0.31
CA SER A 243 5.44 14.56 -1.04
C SER A 243 6.51 13.48 -1.23
N PRO A 244 6.47 12.69 -2.31
CA PRO A 244 7.54 11.77 -2.67
C PRO A 244 8.73 12.49 -3.33
N ARG A 245 8.71 13.83 -3.39
CA ARG A 245 9.81 14.64 -3.89
C ARG A 245 10.98 14.56 -2.92
N LEU A 246 12.16 14.23 -3.46
CA LEU A 246 13.41 14.29 -2.72
C LEU A 246 14.12 15.61 -3.01
N SER A 247 14.41 16.36 -1.95
CA SER A 247 15.24 17.56 -2.00
C SER A 247 16.73 17.21 -2.21
N ILE A 248 17.53 18.24 -2.50
CA ILE A 248 19.00 18.08 -2.53
C ILE A 248 19.51 17.64 -1.15
N HIS A 249 18.93 18.19 -0.08
CA HIS A 249 19.27 17.82 1.28
C HIS A 249 19.00 16.34 1.56
N ASP A 250 17.85 15.81 1.13
CA ASP A 250 17.53 14.38 1.30
C ASP A 250 18.53 13.48 0.58
N ARG A 251 19.00 13.90 -0.60
CA ARG A 251 20.03 13.16 -1.35
C ARG A 251 21.38 13.18 -0.65
N ILE A 252 21.77 14.32 -0.09
CA ILE A 252 22.99 14.43 0.73
C ILE A 252 22.87 13.54 1.96
N LEU A 253 21.72 13.56 2.63
CA LEU A 253 21.46 12.70 3.79
C LEU A 253 21.55 11.23 3.43
N LEU A 254 20.93 10.80 2.32
CA LEU A 254 21.05 9.43 1.81
C LEU A 254 22.50 9.04 1.53
N ALA A 255 23.29 9.94 0.91
CA ALA A 255 24.70 9.71 0.67
C ALA A 255 25.50 9.57 1.98
N ARG A 256 25.24 10.43 2.97
CA ARG A 256 25.86 10.37 4.30
C ARG A 256 25.53 9.07 5.03
N ILE A 257 24.25 8.66 5.03
CA ILE A 257 23.79 7.39 5.58
C ILE A 257 24.55 6.22 4.93
N ALA A 258 24.65 6.21 3.60
CA ALA A 258 25.37 5.15 2.89
C ALA A 258 26.87 5.13 3.17
N MET A 259 27.48 6.28 3.46
CA MET A 259 28.89 6.38 3.82
C MET A 259 29.14 6.17 5.33
N GLY A 260 28.11 5.95 6.13
CA GLY A 260 28.24 5.85 7.59
C GLY A 260 28.64 7.16 8.27
N ILE A 261 28.44 8.30 7.61
CA ILE A 261 28.78 9.62 8.14
C ILE A 261 27.56 10.13 8.93
N ARG A 262 27.74 10.31 10.25
CA ARG A 262 26.75 10.97 11.12
C ARG A 262 26.91 12.48 11.05
#